data_AF-A0A9X4AK00-F1
#
_entry.id   AF-A0A9X4AK00-F1
#
_cell.length_a   1.000
_cell.length_b   1.000
_cell.length_c   1.000
_cell.angle_alpha   90.00
_cell.angle_beta   90.00
_cell.angle_gamma   90.00
#
_symmetry.space_group_name_H-M   'P 1'
#
loop_
_entity.id
_entity.type
_entity.pdbx_description
1 polymer ?
#
loop_
_entity_poly.entity_id
_entity_poly.type
_entity_poly.pdbx_seq_one_letter_code
_entity_poly.pdbx_strand_id
1 'polypeptide(L)'
;MDILLIFLLLFSATPLLFWSENLKKTAIFQIPFIIGAWFAFIQIASSGTLPSELYVWFLFIGNLIYGHIAIFGLCVKLKKMYRFRTTYAN
;
A
#
# COMPACT_ATOMS: atom_id res chain seq x y z
N MET A 1 12.79 -11.15 10.78
CA MET A 1 12.20 -11.72 9.56
C MET A 1 10.69 -11.46 9.49
N ASP A 2 10.00 -11.43 10.63
CA ASP A 2 8.53 -11.33 10.73
C ASP A 2 7.95 -9.96 10.39
N ILE A 3 8.65 -8.87 10.73
CA ILE A 3 8.21 -7.50 10.44
C ILE A 3 8.10 -7.26 8.92
N LEU A 4 9.04 -7.77 8.13
CA LEU A 4 9.01 -7.66 6.66
C LEU A 4 7.78 -8.36 6.07
N LEU A 5 7.45 -9.54 6.59
CA LEU A 5 6.28 -10.31 6.16
C LEU A 5 4.98 -9.59 6.50
N ILE A 6 4.88 -9.01 7.71
CA ILE A 6 3.73 -8.19 8.13
C ILE A 6 3.55 -6.99 7.19
N PHE A 7 4.62 -6.30 6.84
CA PHE A 7 4.56 -5.18 5.90
C PHE A 7 4.19 -5.61 4.48
N LEU A 8 4.68 -6.76 4.01
CA LEU A 8 4.32 -7.32 2.72
C LEU A 8 2.81 -7.59 2.63
N LEU A 9 2.23 -8.17 3.68
CA LEU A 9 0.79 -8.40 3.82
C LEU A 9 0.01 -7.08 3.85
N LEU A 10 0.48 -6.09 4.61
CA LEU A 10 -0.15 -4.78 4.70
C LEU A 10 -0.14 -4.06 3.34
N PHE A 11 0.97 -4.12 2.61
CA PHE A 11 1.10 -3.51 1.29
C PHE A 11 0.30 -4.22 0.20
N SER A 12 0.09 -5.53 0.32
CA SER A 12 -0.80 -6.27 -0.55
C SER A 12 -2.27 -5.86 -0.38
N ALA A 13 -2.66 -5.32 0.77
CA ALA A 13 -4.01 -4.82 1.03
C ALA A 13 -4.24 -3.38 0.52
N THR A 14 -3.18 -2.60 0.29
CA THR A 14 -3.25 -1.23 -0.22
C THR A 14 -3.89 -1.07 -1.62
N PRO A 15 -3.61 -1.92 -2.63
CA PRO A 15 -4.30 -1.83 -3.93
C PRO A 15 -5.79 -2.17 -3.83
N LEU A 16 -6.19 -3.01 -2.88
CA LEU A 16 -7.60 -3.30 -2.55
C LEU A 16 -8.32 -2.04 -2.08
N LEU A 17 -7.66 -1.21 -1.26
CA LEU A 17 -8.15 0.11 -0.86
C LEU A 17 -8.26 1.07 -2.06
N PHE A 18 -7.24 1.12 -2.93
CA PHE A 18 -7.28 1.97 -4.13
C PHE A 18 -8.39 1.55 -5.13
N TRP A 19 -8.73 0.26 -5.20
CA TRP A 19 -9.79 -0.23 -6.08
C TRP A 19 -11.18 0.26 -5.65
N SER A 20 -11.43 0.37 -4.33
CA SER A 20 -12.65 0.95 -3.77
C SER A 20 -12.83 2.45 -4.13
N GLU A 21 -11.72 3.14 -4.40
CA GLU A 21 -11.67 4.59 -4.65
C GLU A 21 -11.80 4.96 -6.14
N ASN A 22 -11.98 4.00 -7.06
CA ASN A 22 -11.91 4.22 -8.52
C ASN A 22 -10.56 4.77 -9.03
N LEU A 23 -9.53 4.81 -8.17
CA LEU A 23 -8.16 5.25 -8.45
C LEU A 23 -7.34 4.12 -9.09
N LYS A 24 -7.91 3.49 -10.13
CA LYS A 24 -7.30 2.33 -10.81
C LYS A 24 -5.92 2.64 -11.38
N LYS A 25 -5.68 3.89 -11.80
CA LYS A 25 -4.38 4.34 -12.32
C LYS A 25 -3.28 4.29 -11.27
N THR A 26 -3.58 4.69 -10.04
CA THR A 26 -2.62 4.66 -8.91
C THR A 26 -2.39 3.23 -8.42
N ALA A 27 -3.44 2.39 -8.42
CA ALA A 27 -3.30 0.97 -8.12
C ALA A 27 -2.34 0.27 -9.10
N ILE A 28 -2.45 0.53 -10.40
CA ILE A 28 -1.57 -0.06 -11.43
C ILE A 28 -0.10 0.33 -11.20
N PHE A 29 0.16 1.57 -10.80
CA PHE A 29 1.52 2.04 -10.51
C PHE A 29 2.12 1.41 -9.25
N GLN A 30 1.27 0.95 -8.32
CA GLN A 30 1.70 0.29 -7.09
C GLN A 30 2.04 -1.20 -7.29
N ILE A 31 1.42 -1.86 -8.27
CA ILE A 31 1.69 -3.28 -8.60
C ILE A 31 3.19 -3.59 -8.78
N PRO A 32 3.99 -2.84 -9.56
CA PRO A 32 5.42 -3.12 -9.69
C PRO A 32 6.20 -2.97 -8.38
N PHE A 33 5.79 -2.07 -7.48
CA PHE A 33 6.40 -1.94 -6.14
C PHE A 33 6.08 -3.14 -5.23
N ILE A 34 4.85 -3.66 -5.32
CA ILE A 34 4.44 -4.86 -4.58
C ILE A 34 5.20 -6.08 -5.10
N ILE A 35 5.33 -6.23 -6.42
CA ILE A 35 6.11 -7.31 -7.04
C ILE A 35 7.58 -7.22 -6.61
N GLY A 36 8.17 -6.02 -6.61
CA GLY A 36 9.54 -5.81 -6.11
C GLY A 36 9.72 -6.19 -4.64
N ALA A 37 8.74 -5.88 -3.79
CA ALA A 37 8.75 -6.26 -2.39
C ALA A 37 8.63 -7.79 -2.20
N TRP A 38 7.80 -8.46 -2.99
CA TRP A 38 7.71 -9.92 -3.00
C TRP A 38 9.01 -10.58 -3.46
N PHE A 39 9.66 -10.02 -4.48
CA PHE A 39 10.94 -10.54 -4.96
C PHE A 39 12.06 -10.38 -3.92
N ALA A 40 12.13 -9.23 -3.25
CA ALA A 40 13.05 -9.02 -2.14
C ALA A 40 12.77 -9.99 -0.98
N PHE A 41 11.51 -10.25 -0.66
CA PHE A 41 11.12 -11.22 0.36
C PHE A 41 11.54 -12.66 0.00
N ILE A 42 11.31 -13.10 -1.24
CA ILE A 42 11.72 -14.43 -1.72
C ILE A 42 13.23 -14.60 -1.65
N GLN A 43 14.02 -13.57 -2.02
CA GLN A 43 15.47 -13.61 -1.88
C GLN A 43 15.89 -13.78 -0.42
N ILE A 44 15.36 -12.96 0.49
CA ILE A 44 15.65 -13.05 1.93
C ILE A 44 15.31 -14.45 2.47
N ALA A 45 14.16 -15.01 2.06
CA ALA A 45 13.70 -16.32 2.51
C ALA A 45 14.48 -17.50 1.91
N SER A 46 14.98 -17.37 0.68
CA SER A 46 15.66 -18.46 -0.04
C SER A 46 17.16 -18.51 0.25
N SER A 47 17.83 -17.36 0.24
CA SER A 47 19.30 -17.31 0.38
C SER A 47 19.77 -16.88 1.77
N GLY A 48 18.88 -16.44 2.66
CA GLY A 48 19.23 -15.94 4.00
C GLY A 48 20.07 -14.66 3.99
N THR A 49 20.48 -14.20 2.82
CA THR A 49 21.17 -12.95 2.57
C THR A 49 20.14 -11.84 2.41
N LEU A 50 20.27 -10.79 3.24
CA LEU A 50 19.54 -9.57 2.98
C LEU A 50 20.01 -8.98 1.64
N PRO A 51 19.11 -8.67 0.69
CA PRO A 51 19.39 -7.68 -0.34
C PRO A 51 19.88 -6.41 0.37
N SER A 52 20.73 -5.61 -0.28
CA SER A 52 21.34 -4.42 0.33
C SER A 52 20.30 -3.67 1.17
N GLU A 53 20.63 -3.36 2.43
CA GLU A 53 19.64 -2.79 3.37
C GLU A 53 18.93 -1.58 2.75
N LEU A 54 19.66 -0.78 1.98
CA LEU A 54 19.13 0.35 1.20
C LEU A 54 17.98 -0.04 0.26
N TYR A 55 18.07 -1.17 -0.44
CA TYR A 55 17.01 -1.63 -1.35
C TYR A 55 15.72 -1.98 -0.60
N VAL A 56 15.85 -2.64 0.56
CA VAL A 56 14.73 -2.97 1.43
C VAL A 56 14.09 -1.71 2.00
N TRP A 57 14.90 -0.75 2.46
CA TRP A 57 14.42 0.54 2.95
C TRP A 57 13.73 1.38 1.86
N PHE A 58 14.24 1.36 0.62
CA PHE A 58 13.60 2.05 -0.50
C PHE A 58 12.22 1.46 -0.83
N LEU A 59 12.11 0.13 -0.89
CA LEU A 59 10.83 -0.56 -1.08
C LEU A 59 9.87 -0.27 0.08
N PHE A 60 10.39 -0.21 1.30
CA PHE A 60 9.61 0.09 2.48
C PHE A 60 9.03 1.52 2.46
N ILE A 61 9.88 2.53 2.27
CA ILE A 61 9.47 3.94 2.23
C ILE A 61 8.52 4.19 1.06
N GLY A 62 8.83 3.63 -0.12
CA GLY A 62 7.97 3.75 -1.29
C GLY A 62 6.57 3.23 -1.01
N ASN A 63 6.46 2.01 -0.48
CA ASN A 63 5.17 1.43 -0.14
C ASN A 63 4.45 2.16 1.00
N LEU A 64 5.17 2.75 1.97
CA LEU A 64 4.61 3.55 3.06
C LEU A 64 3.96 4.85 2.54
N ILE A 65 4.61 5.51 1.56
CA ILE A 65 4.06 6.70 0.88
C ILE A 65 2.77 6.33 0.14
N TYR A 66 2.77 5.24 -0.64
CA TYR A 66 1.56 4.77 -1.32
C TYR A 66 0.44 4.41 -0.34
N GLY A 67 0.76 3.80 0.81
CA GLY A 67 -0.18 3.55 1.89
C GLY A 67 -0.82 4.82 2.44
N HIS A 68 -0.03 5.86 2.68
CA HIS A 68 -0.55 7.16 3.15
C HIS A 68 -1.47 7.82 2.13
N ILE A 69 -1.14 7.75 0.84
CA ILE A 69 -1.99 8.28 -0.24
C ILE A 69 -3.34 7.54 -0.26
N ALA A 70 -3.33 6.21 -0.09
CA ALA A 70 -4.56 5.41 -0.03
C ALA A 70 -5.45 5.80 1.16
N ILE A 71 -4.87 5.94 2.36
CA ILE A 71 -5.59 6.35 3.57
C ILE A 71 -6.15 7.76 3.44
N PHE A 72 -5.36 8.69 2.88
CA PHE A 72 -5.81 10.06 2.66
C PHE A 72 -7.00 10.12 1.69
N GLY A 73 -6.95 9.37 0.59
CA GLY A 73 -8.07 9.23 -0.35
C GLY A 73 -9.34 8.73 0.35
N LEU A 74 -9.22 7.63 1.10
CA LEU A 74 -10.33 7.06 1.87
C LEU A 74 -10.94 8.08 2.84
N CYS A 75 -10.11 8.81 3.57
CA CYS A 75 -10.56 9.80 4.55
C CYS A 75 -11.32 10.96 3.87
N VAL A 76 -10.85 11.43 2.72
CA VAL A 76 -11.54 12.46 1.92
C VAL A 76 -12.90 11.95 1.43
N LYS A 77 -12.97 10.70 0.95
CA LYS A 77 -14.24 10.09 0.49
C LYS A 77 -15.23 9.90 1.63
N LEU A 78 -14.79 9.41 2.79
CA LEU A 78 -15.61 9.27 3.99
C LEU A 78 -16.18 10.63 4.43
N LYS A 79 -15.36 11.68 4.41
CA LYS A 79 -15.82 13.05 4.71
C LYS A 79 -16.87 13.52 3.71
N LYS A 80 -16.70 13.22 2.41
CA LYS A 80 -17.68 13.57 1.37
C LYS A 80 -19.00 12.82 1.55
N MET A 81 -18.97 11.52 1.85
CA MET A 81 -20.17 10.72 2.14
C MET A 81 -20.89 11.21 3.39
N TYR A 82 -20.16 11.50 4.47
CA TYR A 82 -20.75 12.01 5.71
C TYR A 82 -21.47 13.34 5.47
N ARG A 83 -20.83 14.26 4.73
CA ARG A 83 -21.41 15.57 4.39
C ARG A 83 -22.65 15.42 3.50
N PHE A 84 -22.65 14.49 2.55
CA PHE A 84 -23.82 14.19 1.73
C PHE A 84 -24.97 13.70 2.61
N ARG A 85 -24.73 12.72 3.49
CA ARG A 85 -25.75 12.19 4.39
C ARG A 85 -26.39 13.27 5.27
N THR A 86 -25.62 14.25 5.75
CA THR A 86 -26.16 15.36 6.57
C THR A 86 -26.99 16.37 5.77
N THR A 87 -26.72 16.57 4.47
CA THR A 87 -27.46 17.53 3.65
C THR A 87 -28.80 16.98 3.16
N TYR A 88 -28.92 15.66 2.95
CA TYR A 88 -30.16 15.02 2.49
C TYR A 88 -31.02 14.44 3.63
N ALA A 89 -30.56 14.54 4.87
CA ALA A 89 -31.31 14.10 6.06
C ALA A 89 -32.01 15.24 6.80
N ASN A 90 -31.85 16.49 6.34
CA ASN A 90 -32.63 17.67 6.73
C ASN A 90 -33.56 18.07 5.58
#